data_AF-A0A821MQX5-F1
#
_entry.id   AF-A0A821MQX5-F1
#
_cell.length_a   1.000
_cell.length_b   1.000
_cell.length_c   1.000
_cell.angle_alpha   90.00
_cell.angle_beta   90.00
_cell.angle_gamma   90.00
#
_symmetry.space_group_name_H-M   'P 1'
#
loop_
_entity.id
_entity.type
_entity.pdbx_description
1 polymer ?
#
loop_
_entity_poly.entity_id
_entity_poly.type
_entity_poly.pdbx_seq_one_letter_code
_entity_poly.pdbx_strand_id
1 'polypeptide(L)'
;MIISLINAEKVCPGYGHVPEPKDCTSTCSMADDQCPSDLKCCYVITQPCGFHCIVPKDNTEKSGQCPTFSPTDPLGTVCDLPPCDVDNDCKGDKKCCKNRCSSRVCATPK
;
A
#
# COMPACT_ATOMS: atom_id res chain seq x y z
N MET A 1 -9.49 -12.78 -24.43
CA MET A 1 -9.71 -11.86 -23.29
C MET A 1 -8.37 -11.73 -22.59
N ILE A 2 -7.59 -10.71 -22.94
CA ILE A 2 -6.24 -10.52 -22.38
C ILE A 2 -6.48 -9.79 -21.06
N ILE A 3 -6.54 -10.53 -19.95
CA ILE A 3 -6.52 -9.91 -18.64
C ILE A 3 -5.10 -9.38 -18.52
N SER A 4 -4.93 -8.06 -18.73
CA SER A 4 -3.71 -7.36 -18.39
C SER A 4 -3.45 -7.65 -16.91
N LEU A 5 -2.56 -8.61 -16.66
CA LEU A 5 -1.95 -8.82 -15.36
C LEU A 5 -1.10 -7.58 -15.10
N ILE A 6 -1.74 -6.50 -14.68
CA ILE A 6 -1.10 -5.46 -13.88
C ILE A 6 -0.37 -6.21 -12.79
N ASN A 7 0.95 -6.21 -12.87
CA ASN A 7 1.84 -7.07 -12.10
C ASN A 7 1.55 -6.88 -10.61
N ALA A 8 0.66 -7.70 -10.03
CA ALA A 8 0.13 -7.56 -8.67
C ALA A 8 1.20 -7.88 -7.61
N GLU A 9 2.35 -8.36 -8.06
CA GLU A 9 3.56 -8.65 -7.30
C GLU A 9 4.30 -7.38 -6.87
N LYS A 10 4.14 -6.25 -7.57
CA LYS A 10 4.85 -5.00 -7.29
C LYS A 10 3.86 -3.87 -6.99
N VAL A 11 3.89 -3.35 -5.77
CA VAL A 11 2.95 -2.30 -5.33
C VAL A 11 3.66 -1.04 -4.86
N CYS A 12 3.02 0.10 -5.06
CA CYS A 12 3.51 1.37 -4.55
C CYS A 12 3.36 1.42 -3.01
N PRO A 13 4.27 2.11 -2.30
CA PRO A 13 4.01 2.53 -0.94
C PRO A 13 2.74 3.37 -0.88
N GLY A 14 1.85 3.02 0.02
CA GLY A 14 0.64 3.71 0.37
C GLY A 14 0.84 4.31 1.76
N TYR A 15 0.62 5.61 1.83
CA TYR A 15 0.82 6.37 3.06
C TYR A 15 -0.49 6.58 3.82
N GLY A 16 -1.54 5.80 3.49
CA GLY A 16 -2.89 5.97 4.03
C GLY A 16 -3.55 7.26 3.57
N HIS A 17 -4.38 7.86 4.43
CA HIS A 17 -4.93 9.19 4.18
C HIS A 17 -3.84 10.23 4.46
N VAL A 18 -3.21 10.74 3.40
CA VAL A 18 -2.25 11.83 3.51
C VAL A 18 -2.90 13.13 3.05
N PRO A 19 -2.84 14.21 3.83
CA PRO A 19 -3.21 15.53 3.36
C PRO A 19 -2.43 15.84 2.08
N GLU A 20 -3.11 16.33 1.05
CA GLU A 20 -2.48 16.69 -0.22
C GLU A 20 -1.35 17.71 0.05
N PRO A 21 -0.07 17.32 -0.07
CA PRO A 21 1.03 18.24 0.09
C PRO A 21 0.97 19.25 -1.05
N LYS A 22 1.04 20.53 -0.68
CA LYS A 22 1.13 21.63 -1.64
C LYS A 22 2.53 21.66 -2.24
N ASP A 23 2.63 22.05 -3.51
CA ASP A 23 3.89 22.22 -4.24
C ASP A 23 4.69 20.93 -4.53
N CYS A 24 4.01 19.81 -4.72
CA CYS A 24 4.65 18.59 -5.22
C CYS A 24 5.03 18.69 -6.71
N THR A 25 6.15 18.09 -7.08
CA THR A 25 6.59 17.99 -8.48
C THR A 25 6.54 16.53 -8.90
N SER A 26 5.93 16.25 -10.05
CA SER A 26 5.82 14.89 -10.59
C SER A 26 6.74 14.70 -11.79
N THR A 27 7.44 13.57 -11.84
CA THR A 27 8.36 13.18 -12.91
C THR A 27 7.81 12.04 -13.78
N CYS A 28 6.72 11.41 -13.35
CA CYS A 28 5.99 10.39 -14.09
C CYS A 28 4.47 10.55 -13.90
N SER A 29 3.67 9.80 -14.67
CA SER A 29 2.21 9.77 -14.54
C SER A 29 1.70 8.33 -14.44
N MET A 30 0.57 8.12 -13.75
CA MET A 30 -0.06 6.78 -13.62
C MET A 30 -0.73 6.30 -14.93
N ALA A 31 -0.94 7.20 -15.88
CA ALA A 31 -1.58 6.90 -17.17
C ALA A 31 -0.59 6.27 -18.16
N ASP A 32 0.67 6.71 -18.12
CA ASP A 32 1.75 6.27 -18.99
C ASP A 32 2.92 5.87 -18.09
N ASP A 33 3.08 4.57 -17.83
CA ASP A 33 4.18 4.04 -17.01
C ASP A 33 5.53 4.27 -17.74
N GLN A 34 6.03 5.50 -17.65
CA GLN A 34 7.26 6.02 -18.27
C GLN A 34 8.50 5.57 -17.50
N CYS A 35 8.32 4.78 -16.46
CA CYS A 35 9.41 4.40 -15.59
C CYS A 35 10.30 3.34 -16.27
N PRO A 36 11.64 3.49 -16.18
CA PRO A 36 12.57 2.45 -16.59
C PRO A 36 12.25 1.09 -15.95
N SER A 37 12.59 -0.01 -16.63
CA SER A 37 12.22 -1.38 -16.22
C SER A 37 12.44 -1.64 -14.72
N ASP A 38 11.47 -2.32 -14.12
CA ASP A 38 11.32 -2.64 -12.68
C ASP A 38 10.91 -1.52 -11.73
N LEU A 39 10.93 -0.25 -12.17
CA LEU A 39 10.39 0.87 -11.40
C LEU A 39 8.88 1.03 -11.66
N LYS A 40 8.19 1.62 -10.70
CA LYS A 40 6.78 2.01 -10.85
C LYS A 40 6.61 3.47 -10.54
N CYS A 41 5.75 4.13 -11.30
CA CYS A 41 5.32 5.47 -10.95
C CYS A 41 4.47 5.40 -9.68
N CYS A 42 4.96 5.98 -8.59
CA CYS A 42 4.28 5.97 -7.30
C CYS A 42 4.22 7.37 -6.73
N TYR A 43 3.15 7.65 -6.01
CA TYR A 43 3.07 8.88 -5.24
C TYR A 43 4.01 8.78 -4.03
N VAL A 44 4.87 9.78 -3.83
CA VAL A 44 5.81 9.88 -2.71
C VAL A 44 5.46 11.15 -1.92
N ILE A 45 5.41 11.04 -0.60
CA ILE A 45 5.04 12.17 0.29
C ILE A 45 6.26 12.89 0.88
N THR A 46 7.42 12.24 0.86
CA THR A 46 8.70 12.81 1.30
C THR A 46 9.36 13.57 0.17
N GLN A 47 10.11 14.64 0.46
CA GLN A 47 10.70 15.46 -0.60
C GLN A 47 11.75 14.68 -1.43
N PRO A 48 11.69 14.77 -2.78
CA PRO A 48 10.67 15.47 -3.57
C PRO A 48 9.31 14.72 -3.56
N CYS A 49 8.24 15.39 -3.10
CA CYS A 49 6.90 14.81 -3.10
C CYS A 49 6.26 14.89 -4.50
N GLY A 50 5.30 14.01 -4.79
CA GLY A 50 4.66 13.90 -6.11
C GLY A 50 4.79 12.50 -6.69
N PHE A 51 4.45 12.34 -7.97
CA PHE A 51 4.61 11.07 -8.67
C PHE A 51 6.06 10.91 -9.17
N HIS A 52 6.74 9.87 -8.68
CA HIS A 52 8.12 9.56 -9.06
C HIS A 52 8.29 8.07 -9.34
N CYS A 53 9.24 7.75 -10.23
CA CYS A 53 9.64 6.38 -10.48
C CYS A 53 10.48 5.87 -9.32
N ILE A 54 9.95 4.91 -8.56
CA ILE A 54 10.63 4.31 -7.42
C ILE A 54 10.66 2.79 -7.55
N VAL A 55 11.54 2.17 -6.78
CA VAL A 55 11.53 0.72 -6.58
C VAL A 55 10.23 0.38 -5.84
N PRO A 56 9.32 -0.39 -6.45
CA PRO A 56 8.09 -0.80 -5.80
C PRO A 56 8.37 -1.82 -4.71
N LYS A 57 7.42 -1.98 -3.79
CA LYS A 57 7.47 -3.03 -2.78
C LYS A 57 7.05 -4.37 -3.39
N ASP A 58 7.75 -5.42 -3.02
CA ASP A 58 7.32 -6.79 -3.30
C ASP A 58 6.10 -7.12 -2.45
N ASN A 59 5.02 -7.49 -3.11
CA ASN A 59 3.78 -7.94 -2.52
C ASN A 59 3.85 -9.46 -2.29
N THR A 60 4.75 -9.87 -1.40
CA THR A 60 4.85 -11.26 -0.95
C THR A 60 3.79 -11.52 0.10
N GLU A 61 2.83 -12.40 -0.22
CA GLU A 61 1.81 -12.80 0.74
C GLU A 61 2.40 -13.71 1.82
N LYS A 62 2.19 -13.38 3.09
CA LYS A 62 2.52 -14.26 4.22
C LYS A 62 1.43 -15.31 4.41
N SER A 63 1.80 -16.46 4.97
CA SER A 63 0.86 -17.55 5.23
C SER A 63 -0.29 -17.15 6.17
N GLY A 64 -1.44 -17.81 5.99
CA GLY A 64 -2.66 -17.55 6.74
C GLY A 64 -3.55 -16.48 6.11
N GLN A 65 -4.74 -16.26 6.67
CA GLN A 65 -5.73 -15.34 6.12
C GLN A 65 -5.95 -14.13 7.02
N CYS A 66 -6.36 -13.00 6.42
CA CYS A 66 -6.78 -11.85 7.21
C CYS A 66 -7.96 -12.19 8.12
N PRO A 67 -7.93 -11.76 9.39
CA PRO A 67 -9.05 -11.97 10.29
C PRO A 67 -10.25 -11.12 9.89
N THR A 68 -11.43 -11.54 10.32
CA THR A 68 -12.64 -10.72 10.20
C THR A 68 -12.69 -9.77 11.38
N PHE A 69 -12.66 -8.47 11.12
CA PHE A 69 -12.74 -7.47 12.20
C PHE A 69 -14.18 -7.32 12.71
N SER A 70 -14.36 -7.54 14.01
CA SER A 70 -15.61 -7.31 14.73
C SER A 70 -15.74 -5.85 15.19
N PRO A 71 -16.95 -5.36 15.52
CA PRO A 71 -17.14 -4.01 16.09
C PRO A 71 -16.44 -3.80 17.44
N THR A 72 -16.09 -4.89 18.13
CA THR A 72 -15.38 -4.84 19.41
C THR A 72 -13.86 -4.88 19.26
N ASP A 73 -13.34 -5.16 18.05
CA ASP A 73 -11.91 -5.19 17.81
C ASP A 73 -11.33 -3.77 17.71
N PRO A 74 -10.34 -3.40 18.54
CA PRO A 74 -9.70 -2.09 18.46
C PRO A 74 -9.09 -1.82 17.07
N LEU A 75 -8.48 -2.83 16.45
CA LEU A 75 -7.94 -2.74 15.09
C LEU A 75 -9.04 -2.59 14.02
N GLY A 76 -10.26 -3.02 14.34
CA GLY A 76 -11.43 -2.91 13.48
C GLY A 76 -12.10 -1.53 13.51
N THR A 77 -11.94 -0.79 14.61
CA THR A 77 -12.65 0.47 14.86
C THR A 77 -11.77 1.72 14.77
N VAL A 78 -10.44 1.58 14.90
CA VAL A 78 -9.52 2.71 14.72
C VAL A 78 -9.21 2.89 13.23
N CYS A 79 -9.61 4.04 12.68
CA CYS A 79 -9.38 4.37 11.28
C CYS A 79 -8.02 5.05 11.03
N ASP A 80 -7.47 5.71 12.05
CA ASP A 80 -6.22 6.49 12.02
C ASP A 80 -5.00 5.68 12.51
N LEU A 81 -4.87 4.44 12.04
CA LEU A 81 -3.70 3.61 12.35
C LEU A 81 -2.59 3.84 11.32
N PRO A 82 -1.30 3.69 11.71
CA PRO A 82 -0.21 3.65 10.75
C PRO A 82 -0.50 2.61 9.67
N PRO A 83 -0.63 3.04 8.41
CA PRO A 83 -1.02 2.15 7.35
C PRO A 83 0.11 1.19 7.02
N CYS A 84 -0.26 0.02 6.53
CA CYS A 84 0.63 -0.90 5.81
C CYS A 84 0.12 -1.05 4.37
N ASP A 85 1.00 -1.47 3.47
CA ASP A 85 0.66 -1.71 2.06
C ASP A 85 0.70 -3.19 1.73
N VAL A 86 1.74 -3.85 2.21
CA VAL A 86 2.00 -5.28 1.98
C VAL A 86 2.26 -5.99 3.30
N ASP A 87 2.10 -7.31 3.30
CA ASP A 87 2.37 -8.12 4.48
C ASP A 87 3.78 -7.90 5.02
N ASN A 88 4.77 -7.64 4.15
CA ASN A 88 6.16 -7.37 4.53
C ASN A 88 6.37 -6.07 5.31
N ASP A 89 5.43 -5.12 5.28
CA ASP A 89 5.49 -3.94 6.16
C ASP A 89 5.21 -4.32 7.62
N CYS A 90 4.54 -5.44 7.84
CA CYS A 90 4.17 -5.92 9.16
C CYS A 90 5.26 -6.82 9.76
N LYS A 91 5.52 -6.68 11.06
CA LYS A 91 6.53 -7.48 11.76
C LYS A 91 6.08 -8.94 11.98
N GLY A 92 7.02 -9.87 11.89
CA GLY A 92 6.77 -11.30 12.10
C GLY A 92 5.74 -11.84 11.10
N ASP A 93 4.83 -12.69 11.56
CA ASP A 93 3.83 -13.35 10.71
C ASP A 93 2.56 -12.50 10.47
N LYS A 94 2.55 -11.25 10.95
CA LYS A 94 1.39 -10.36 10.75
C LYS A 94 1.21 -10.03 9.27
N LYS A 95 -0.05 -10.01 8.84
CA LYS A 95 -0.49 -9.64 7.49
C LYS A 95 -1.03 -8.22 7.46
N CYS A 96 -0.96 -7.58 6.30
CA CYS A 96 -1.53 -6.27 6.06
C CYS A 96 -2.99 -6.39 5.58
N CYS A 97 -3.94 -6.10 6.47
CA CYS A 97 -5.34 -6.44 6.28
C CYS A 97 -6.24 -5.20 6.28
N LYS A 98 -7.30 -5.24 5.45
CA LYS A 98 -8.31 -4.18 5.39
C LYS A 98 -9.23 -4.26 6.60
N ASN A 99 -9.30 -3.20 7.40
CA ASN A 99 -10.21 -3.10 8.54
C ASN A 99 -11.60 -2.57 8.13
N ARG A 100 -12.49 -2.35 9.11
CA ARG A 100 -13.87 -1.88 8.84
C ARG A 100 -13.93 -0.44 8.32
N CYS A 101 -12.90 0.37 8.56
CA CYS A 101 -12.77 1.73 8.03
C CYS A 101 -12.21 1.76 6.60
N SER A 102 -11.94 0.60 5.99
CA SER A 102 -11.17 0.48 4.75
C SER A 102 -9.70 0.87 4.83
N SER A 103 -9.18 1.23 6.01
CA SER A 103 -7.75 1.39 6.26
C SER A 103 -7.06 0.02 6.32
N ARG A 104 -5.77 -0.01 5.97
CA ARG A 104 -4.95 -1.23 6.06
C ARG A 104 -4.15 -1.24 7.35
N VAL A 105 -4.19 -2.36 8.08
CA VAL A 105 -3.59 -2.51 9.40
C VAL A 105 -2.88 -3.85 9.52
N CYS A 106 -1.79 -3.88 10.28
CA CYS A 106 -1.10 -5.13 10.58
C CYS A 106 -1.90 -5.97 11.58
N ALA A 107 -2.38 -7.13 11.13
CA ALA A 107 -3.18 -8.05 11.93
C ALA A 107 -2.56 -9.45 11.99
N THR A 108 -2.82 -10.15 13.10
CA THR A 108 -2.42 -11.56 13.22
C THR A 108 -3.30 -12.41 12.29
N PRO A 109 -2.71 -13.25 11.43
CA PRO A 109 -3.48 -14.14 10.55
C PRO A 109 -4.25 -15.21 11.33
N LYS A 110 -5.31 -15.74 10.71
CA LYS A 110 -6.05 -16.93 11.15
C LYS A 110 -5.78 -18.13 10.24
#